data_AF-A0A191UEH7-F1
#
_entry.id   AF-A0A191UEH7-F1
#
_cell.length_a   1.000
_cell.length_b   1.000
_cell.length_c   1.000
_cell.angle_alpha   90.00
_cell.angle_beta   90.00
_cell.angle_gamma   90.00
#
_symmetry.space_group_name_H-M   'P 1'
#
loop_
_entity.id
_entity.type
_entity.pdbx_description
1 polymer ?
#
loop_
_entity_poly.entity_id
_entity_poly.type
_entity_poly.pdbx_seq_one_letter_code
_entity_poly.pdbx_strand_id
1 'polypeptide(L)'
;MSRDYDRSGLIALIKSEFKLDWQGIHGANHWARVLHHGKNVGQIRQADLLVVELFGFLHDSCRLDDGRDPKHGERAAEFAHGIHGDYYSLQPKQLDELCYALRHHSGGDISSNKTIQTCWDADRLDLGRVGIFPAPQFLSQEANLFIDLAYDWSTQLPRRAHG
;
A
#
# COMPACT_ATOMS: atom_id res chain seq x y z
N MET A 1 0.36 0.77 22.45
CA MET A 1 -0.96 1.42 22.29
C MET A 1 -1.71 0.64 21.24
N SER A 2 -2.80 -0.02 21.64
CA SER A 2 -3.51 -1.00 20.85
C SER A 2 -4.06 -0.35 19.58
N ARG A 3 -3.69 -0.87 18.40
CA ARG A 3 -4.35 -0.54 17.13
C ARG A 3 -5.63 -1.37 17.06
N ASP A 4 -6.59 -1.06 17.93
CA ASP A 4 -7.90 -1.68 17.88
C ASP A 4 -8.79 -0.86 16.96
N TYR A 5 -8.57 -1.05 15.67
CA TYR A 5 -9.57 -0.75 14.66
C TYR A 5 -10.08 -2.07 14.08
N ASP A 6 -11.27 -2.07 13.47
CA ASP A 6 -11.88 -3.29 12.93
C ASP A 6 -11.18 -3.71 11.62
N ARG A 7 -9.98 -4.30 11.77
CA ARG A 7 -9.17 -4.77 10.65
C ARG A 7 -9.88 -5.85 9.85
N SER A 8 -10.56 -6.77 10.53
CA SER A 8 -11.26 -7.88 9.90
C SER A 8 -12.46 -7.38 9.09
N GLY A 9 -13.26 -6.47 9.65
CA GLY A 9 -14.36 -5.83 8.93
C GLY A 9 -13.88 -4.99 7.76
N LEU A 10 -12.79 -4.23 7.92
CA LEU A 10 -12.20 -3.47 6.82
C LEU A 10 -11.79 -4.39 5.65
N ILE A 11 -11.05 -5.47 5.94
CA ILE A 11 -10.62 -6.42 4.90
C ILE A 11 -11.84 -7.10 4.25
N ALA A 12 -12.87 -7.42 5.03
CA ALA A 12 -14.10 -8.01 4.51
C ALA A 12 -14.82 -7.07 3.54
N LEU A 13 -14.97 -5.78 3.91
CA LEU A 13 -15.55 -4.75 3.05
C LEU A 13 -14.73 -4.58 1.76
N ILE A 14 -13.42 -4.42 1.89
CA ILE A 14 -12.55 -4.24 0.73
C ILE A 14 -12.68 -5.44 -0.20
N LYS A 15 -12.67 -6.66 0.33
CA LYS A 15 -12.82 -7.88 -0.46
C LYS A 15 -14.18 -7.98 -1.16
N SER A 16 -15.27 -7.52 -0.54
CA SER A 16 -16.59 -7.53 -1.18
C SER A 16 -16.71 -6.47 -2.29
N GLU A 17 -16.00 -5.36 -2.18
CA GLU A 17 -16.03 -4.29 -3.16
C GLU A 17 -15.01 -4.42 -4.29
N PHE A 18 -13.90 -5.14 -4.06
CA PHE A 18 -12.80 -5.29 -5.00
C PHE A 18 -13.27 -5.90 -6.33
N LYS A 19 -12.97 -5.22 -7.45
CA LYS A 19 -13.49 -5.58 -8.77
C LYS A 19 -12.59 -6.54 -9.56
N LEU A 20 -11.35 -6.74 -9.10
CA LEU A 20 -10.37 -7.59 -9.77
C LEU A 20 -10.23 -8.94 -9.06
N ASP A 21 -9.40 -9.83 -9.63
CA ASP A 21 -9.07 -11.09 -8.98
C ASP A 21 -8.33 -10.82 -7.66
N TRP A 22 -8.93 -11.28 -6.55
CA TRP A 22 -8.34 -11.21 -5.21
C TRP A 22 -6.94 -11.85 -5.13
N GLN A 23 -6.65 -12.84 -5.99
CA GLN A 23 -5.34 -13.49 -6.09
C GLN A 23 -4.49 -12.96 -7.26
N GLY A 24 -4.98 -11.95 -7.97
CA GLY A 24 -4.32 -11.33 -9.12
C GLY A 24 -3.13 -10.45 -8.74
N ILE A 25 -2.52 -9.82 -9.76
CA ILE A 25 -1.28 -9.03 -9.62
C ILE A 25 -1.45 -7.76 -8.77
N HIS A 26 -2.68 -7.24 -8.66
CA HIS A 26 -3.07 -6.14 -7.78
C HIS A 26 -3.87 -6.60 -6.55
N GLY A 27 -3.92 -7.90 -6.28
CA GLY A 27 -4.72 -8.50 -5.21
C GLY A 27 -3.98 -8.66 -3.87
N ALA A 28 -4.51 -9.53 -3.01
CA ALA A 28 -4.10 -9.64 -1.61
C ALA A 28 -2.61 -9.95 -1.37
N ASN A 29 -1.99 -10.72 -2.28
CA ASN A 29 -0.55 -11.03 -2.17
C ASN A 29 0.31 -9.76 -2.34
N HIS A 30 -0.07 -8.88 -3.26
CA HIS A 30 0.56 -7.57 -3.43
C HIS A 30 0.38 -6.73 -2.16
N TRP A 31 -0.85 -6.61 -1.65
CA TRP A 31 -1.13 -5.80 -0.46
C TRP A 31 -0.38 -6.30 0.78
N ALA A 32 -0.22 -7.63 0.92
CA ALA A 32 0.56 -8.22 2.01
C ALA A 32 2.05 -7.85 1.92
N ARG A 33 2.63 -7.83 0.72
CA ARG A 33 4.03 -7.40 0.52
C ARG A 33 4.19 -5.90 0.75
N VAL A 34 3.28 -5.07 0.23
CA VAL A 34 3.25 -3.62 0.52
C VAL A 34 3.18 -3.38 2.03
N LEU A 35 2.28 -4.05 2.75
CA LEU A 35 2.18 -3.91 4.19
C LEU A 35 3.47 -4.34 4.91
N HIS A 36 4.13 -5.41 4.43
CA HIS A 36 5.40 -5.85 4.98
C HIS A 36 6.51 -4.80 4.77
N HIS A 37 6.68 -4.31 3.54
CA HIS A 37 7.67 -3.28 3.23
C HIS A 37 7.42 -2.00 4.03
N GLY A 38 6.17 -1.53 4.05
CA GLY A 38 5.77 -0.34 4.79
C GLY A 38 6.03 -0.43 6.29
N LYS A 39 5.80 -1.60 6.91
CA LYS A 39 6.11 -1.79 8.34
C LYS A 39 7.60 -1.70 8.63
N ASN A 40 8.44 -2.36 7.83
CA ASN A 40 9.90 -2.33 8.04
C ASN A 40 10.48 -0.95 7.78
N VAL A 41 10.18 -0.33 6.63
CA VAL A 41 10.66 1.00 6.27
C VAL A 41 10.13 2.05 7.25
N GLY A 42 8.85 1.96 7.60
CA GLY A 42 8.19 2.90 8.51
C GLY A 42 8.75 2.87 9.92
N GLN A 43 9.18 1.71 10.43
CA GLN A 43 9.85 1.61 11.73
C GLN A 43 11.18 2.37 11.73
N ILE A 44 11.99 2.20 10.68
CA ILE A 44 13.29 2.88 10.54
C ILE A 44 13.08 4.38 10.40
N ARG A 45 12.13 4.80 9.57
CA ARG A 45 11.84 6.23 9.32
C ARG A 45 11.08 6.91 10.47
N GLN A 46 10.53 6.15 11.41
CA GLN A 46 9.59 6.65 12.43
C GLN A 46 8.34 7.28 11.79
N ALA A 47 7.79 6.60 10.78
CA ALA A 47 6.52 6.95 10.16
C ALA A 47 5.33 6.59 11.06
N ASP A 48 4.17 7.16 10.76
CA ASP A 48 2.92 6.73 11.37
C ASP A 48 2.52 5.34 10.84
N LEU A 49 2.79 4.30 11.64
CA LEU A 49 2.56 2.92 11.25
C LEU A 49 1.08 2.54 11.14
N LEU A 50 0.15 3.34 11.67
CA LEU A 50 -1.28 3.12 11.46
C LEU A 50 -1.69 3.60 10.07
N VAL A 51 -1.25 4.79 9.66
CA VAL A 51 -1.49 5.32 8.30
C VAL A 51 -0.87 4.40 7.25
N VAL A 52 0.38 3.96 7.46
CA VAL A 52 1.06 3.03 6.54
C VAL A 52 0.32 1.69 6.43
N GLU A 53 -0.23 1.18 7.53
CA GLU A 53 -1.02 -0.05 7.51
C GLU A 53 -2.33 0.10 6.73
N LEU A 54 -3.06 1.20 6.94
CA LEU A 54 -4.29 1.49 6.20
C LEU A 54 -4.02 1.71 4.70
N PHE A 55 -2.94 2.42 4.37
CA PHE A 55 -2.50 2.57 2.98
C PHE A 55 -2.27 1.22 2.30
N GLY A 56 -1.57 0.29 2.97
CA GLY A 56 -1.30 -1.05 2.44
C GLY A 56 -2.57 -1.81 2.06
N PHE A 57 -3.66 -1.64 2.81
CA PHE A 57 -4.95 -2.26 2.50
C PHE A 57 -5.77 -1.52 1.44
N LEU A 58 -5.62 -0.20 1.32
CA LEU A 58 -6.55 0.65 0.56
C LEU A 58 -6.03 1.11 -0.81
N HIS A 59 -4.72 1.24 -1.02
CA HIS A 59 -4.14 1.94 -2.18
C HIS A 59 -4.62 1.44 -3.55
N ASP A 60 -4.77 0.12 -3.71
CA ASP A 60 -5.25 -0.53 -4.94
C ASP A 60 -6.69 -1.06 -4.81
N SER A 61 -7.38 -0.82 -3.69
CA SER A 61 -8.72 -1.37 -3.42
C SER A 61 -9.79 -0.90 -4.40
N CYS A 62 -9.58 0.25 -5.05
CA CYS A 62 -10.52 0.87 -5.99
C CYS A 62 -10.06 0.82 -7.45
N ARG A 63 -9.21 -0.15 -7.82
CA ARG A 63 -8.90 -0.42 -9.23
C ARG A 63 -10.13 -0.94 -9.98
N LEU A 64 -10.26 -0.54 -11.24
CA LEU A 64 -11.27 -1.03 -12.18
C LEU A 64 -10.68 -2.01 -13.20
N ASP A 65 -9.36 -1.98 -13.41
CA ASP A 65 -8.61 -2.90 -14.27
C ASP A 65 -7.16 -3.09 -13.79
N ASP A 66 -6.51 -4.16 -14.29
CA ASP A 66 -5.09 -4.48 -14.07
C ASP A 66 -4.13 -3.61 -14.93
N GLY A 67 -4.67 -2.70 -15.73
CA GLY A 67 -3.90 -1.81 -16.59
C GLY A 67 -3.43 -0.56 -15.85
N ARG A 68 -3.39 0.57 -16.56
CA ARG A 68 -2.86 1.83 -15.99
C ARG A 68 -3.76 2.42 -14.92
N ASP A 69 -5.08 2.31 -15.12
CA ASP A 69 -6.13 2.87 -14.28
C ASP A 69 -5.75 4.16 -13.52
N PRO A 70 -5.46 5.28 -14.20
CA PRO A 70 -4.79 6.44 -13.58
C PRO A 70 -5.56 7.13 -12.45
N LYS A 71 -6.83 6.78 -12.23
CA LYS A 71 -7.69 7.35 -11.20
C LYS A 71 -7.91 6.43 -9.98
N HIS A 72 -7.30 5.25 -9.92
CA HIS A 72 -7.47 4.32 -8.79
C HIS A 72 -7.10 4.95 -7.45
N GLY A 73 -6.00 5.71 -7.39
CA GLY A 73 -5.59 6.40 -6.17
C GLY A 73 -6.60 7.46 -5.70
N GLU A 74 -7.20 8.21 -6.62
CA GLU A 74 -8.23 9.22 -6.31
C GLU A 74 -9.47 8.55 -5.70
N ARG A 75 -9.95 7.47 -6.34
CA ARG A 75 -11.08 6.69 -5.82
C ARG A 75 -10.76 6.02 -4.49
N ALA A 76 -9.54 5.51 -4.32
CA ALA A 76 -9.10 4.93 -3.05
C ALA A 76 -9.09 5.96 -1.92
N ALA A 77 -8.65 7.20 -2.19
CA ALA A 77 -8.70 8.29 -1.23
C ALA A 77 -10.14 8.69 -0.85
N GLU A 78 -11.04 8.79 -1.84
CA GLU A 78 -12.46 9.05 -1.62
C GLU A 78 -13.12 7.94 -0.79
N PHE A 79 -12.83 6.69 -1.13
CA PHE A 79 -13.33 5.52 -0.40
C PHE A 79 -12.83 5.51 1.04
N ALA A 80 -11.52 5.71 1.26
CA ALA A 80 -10.91 5.78 2.58
C ALA A 80 -11.49 6.91 3.44
N HIS A 81 -11.77 8.07 2.84
CA HIS A 81 -12.43 9.16 3.54
C HIS A 81 -13.89 8.82 3.88
N GLY A 82 -14.61 8.17 2.96
CA GLY A 82 -16.02 7.81 3.14
C GLY A 82 -16.29 6.77 4.23
N ILE A 83 -15.34 5.85 4.48
CA ILE A 83 -15.46 4.80 5.50
C ILE A 83 -14.75 5.15 6.83
N HIS A 84 -14.17 6.36 6.93
CA HIS A 84 -13.56 6.84 8.17
C HIS A 84 -14.65 7.04 9.23
N GLY A 85 -14.44 6.46 10.42
CA GLY A 85 -15.42 6.40 11.50
C GLY A 85 -16.11 5.05 11.63
N ASP A 86 -16.19 4.25 10.55
CA ASP A 86 -16.88 2.95 10.57
C ASP A 86 -15.94 1.81 10.99
N TYR A 87 -14.80 1.68 10.32
CA TYR A 87 -13.84 0.59 10.56
C TYR A 87 -12.56 1.04 11.25
N TYR A 88 -12.21 2.31 11.09
CA TYR A 88 -11.06 2.95 11.73
C TYR A 88 -11.36 4.42 12.00
N SER A 89 -10.66 4.98 12.98
CA SER A 89 -10.70 6.40 13.29
C SER A 89 -9.28 6.95 13.32
N LEU A 90 -9.05 7.98 12.53
CA LEU A 90 -7.79 8.71 12.41
C LEU A 90 -7.96 10.14 12.89
N GLN A 91 -6.90 10.71 13.47
CA GLN A 91 -6.82 12.15 13.69
C GLN A 91 -6.84 12.89 12.33
N PRO A 92 -7.29 14.16 12.27
CA PRO A 92 -7.42 14.89 11.01
C PRO A 92 -6.15 14.85 10.16
N LYS A 93 -4.98 15.11 10.78
CA LYS A 93 -3.69 15.04 10.09
C LYS A 93 -3.38 13.66 9.51
N GLN A 94 -3.69 12.58 10.23
CA GLN A 94 -3.45 11.21 9.76
C GLN A 94 -4.36 10.87 8.56
N LEU A 95 -5.61 11.33 8.61
CA LEU A 95 -6.55 11.16 7.50
C LEU A 95 -6.10 11.93 6.25
N ASP A 96 -5.64 13.17 6.42
CA ASP A 96 -5.07 13.97 5.33
C ASP A 96 -3.84 13.28 4.70
N GLU A 97 -2.93 12.78 5.54
CA GLU A 97 -1.74 12.04 5.09
C GLU A 97 -2.11 10.75 4.35
N LEU A 98 -3.07 9.98 4.86
CA LEU A 98 -3.58 8.77 4.21
C LEU A 98 -4.18 9.09 2.84
N CYS A 99 -5.13 10.03 2.78
CA CYS A 99 -5.81 10.42 1.54
C CYS A 99 -4.83 10.98 0.50
N TYR A 100 -3.85 11.78 0.93
CA TYR A 100 -2.81 12.29 0.04
C TYR A 100 -1.93 11.15 -0.49
N ALA A 101 -1.48 10.25 0.40
CA ALA A 101 -0.66 9.11 -0.01
C ALA A 101 -1.39 8.23 -1.03
N LEU A 102 -2.65 7.90 -0.78
CA LEU A 102 -3.51 7.12 -1.69
C LEU A 102 -3.65 7.79 -3.06
N ARG A 103 -3.99 9.09 -3.09
CA ARG A 103 -4.24 9.82 -4.35
C ARG A 103 -3.03 9.85 -5.29
N HIS A 104 -1.82 9.95 -4.73
CA HIS A 104 -0.63 10.29 -5.49
C HIS A 104 0.41 9.16 -5.61
N HIS A 105 0.15 7.96 -5.06
CA HIS A 105 1.18 6.91 -4.98
C HIS A 105 1.75 6.48 -6.35
N SER A 106 0.93 6.48 -7.40
CA SER A 106 1.33 6.11 -8.76
C SER A 106 2.00 7.24 -9.57
N GLY A 107 2.16 8.44 -9.01
CA GLY A 107 2.61 9.64 -9.73
C GLY A 107 4.13 9.76 -9.92
N GLY A 108 4.93 8.97 -9.19
CA GLY A 108 6.40 9.02 -9.23
C GLY A 108 7.03 10.15 -8.40
N ASP A 109 6.25 10.91 -7.64
CA ASP A 109 6.76 11.97 -6.75
C ASP A 109 7.49 11.41 -5.52
N ILE A 110 8.32 12.25 -4.89
CA ILE A 110 8.89 12.01 -3.57
C ILE A 110 8.39 13.02 -2.55
N SER A 111 8.35 12.63 -1.28
CA SER A 111 7.80 13.42 -0.18
C SER A 111 8.80 13.55 0.96
N SER A 112 8.88 14.75 1.55
CA SER A 112 9.61 14.98 2.79
C SER A 112 8.85 14.48 4.02
N ASN A 113 7.54 14.26 3.90
CA ASN A 113 6.75 13.64 4.96
C ASN A 113 7.07 12.15 5.03
N LYS A 114 7.60 11.72 6.18
CA LYS A 114 8.07 10.35 6.38
C LYS A 114 6.96 9.32 6.21
N THR A 115 5.74 9.61 6.66
CA THR A 115 4.57 8.73 6.55
C THR A 115 4.18 8.54 5.09
N ILE A 116 3.97 9.65 4.37
CA ILE A 116 3.58 9.62 2.95
C ILE A 116 4.64 8.91 2.10
N GLN A 117 5.92 9.27 2.28
CA GLN A 117 7.00 8.62 1.54
C GLN A 117 7.09 7.12 1.86
N THR A 118 6.88 6.71 3.12
CA THR A 118 6.90 5.28 3.48
C THR A 118 5.78 4.51 2.79
N CYS A 119 4.59 5.09 2.66
CA CYS A 119 3.50 4.48 1.88
C CYS A 119 3.93 4.26 0.43
N TRP A 120 4.51 5.27 -0.21
CA TRP A 120 4.96 5.17 -1.60
C TRP A 120 6.14 4.22 -1.77
N ASP A 121 7.10 4.22 -0.83
CA ASP A 121 8.21 3.29 -0.79
C ASP A 121 7.70 1.84 -0.77
N ALA A 122 6.69 1.58 0.06
CA ALA A 122 6.12 0.26 0.26
C ALA A 122 5.50 -0.33 -1.02
N ASP A 123 4.75 0.47 -1.78
CA ASP A 123 4.19 0.04 -3.07
C ASP A 123 5.26 -0.07 -4.15
N ARG A 124 6.18 0.91 -4.22
CA ARG A 124 7.24 0.94 -5.23
C ARG A 124 8.26 -0.19 -5.08
N LEU A 125 8.53 -0.64 -3.85
CA LEU A 125 9.38 -1.80 -3.60
C LEU A 125 8.78 -3.09 -4.19
N ASP A 126 7.46 -3.17 -4.32
CA ASP A 126 6.78 -4.35 -4.87
C ASP A 126 6.61 -4.32 -6.40
N LEU A 127 7.22 -3.37 -7.10
CA LEU A 127 7.09 -3.19 -8.56
C LEU A 127 7.62 -4.37 -9.38
N GLY A 128 8.50 -5.20 -8.82
CA GLY A 128 8.99 -6.40 -9.50
C GLY A 128 7.87 -7.36 -9.90
N ARG A 129 6.74 -7.36 -9.18
CA ARG A 129 5.54 -8.16 -9.51
C ARG A 129 4.98 -7.89 -10.91
N VAL A 130 5.17 -6.67 -11.41
CA VAL A 130 4.73 -6.20 -12.73
C VAL A 130 5.91 -6.01 -13.69
N GLY A 131 7.07 -6.61 -13.39
CA GLY A 131 8.25 -6.58 -14.25
C GLY A 131 9.03 -5.26 -14.23
N ILE A 132 8.84 -4.43 -13.20
CA ILE A 132 9.54 -3.14 -13.07
C ILE A 132 10.56 -3.24 -11.93
N PHE A 133 11.83 -2.97 -12.23
CA PHE A 133 12.86 -2.86 -11.20
C PHE A 133 12.71 -1.50 -10.48
N PRO A 134 12.55 -1.47 -9.14
CA PRO A 134 12.37 -0.21 -8.39
C PRO A 134 13.57 0.73 -8.59
N ALA A 135 13.29 1.98 -8.94
CA ALA A 135 14.34 2.96 -9.19
C ALA A 135 14.67 3.78 -7.92
N PRO A 136 15.93 3.80 -7.43
CA PRO A 136 16.30 4.42 -6.15
C PRO A 136 15.93 5.90 -5.99
N GLN A 137 15.83 6.65 -7.09
CA GLN A 137 15.50 8.08 -7.06
C GLN A 137 14.05 8.37 -6.65
N PHE A 138 13.17 7.37 -6.69
CA PHE A 138 11.77 7.49 -6.27
C PHE A 138 11.54 6.93 -4.85
N LEU A 139 12.60 6.50 -4.19
CA LEU A 139 12.54 5.85 -2.89
C LEU A 139 13.26 6.69 -1.84
N SER A 140 12.89 6.48 -0.58
CA SER A 140 13.71 6.97 0.53
C SER A 140 15.05 6.23 0.61
N GLN A 141 16.02 6.85 1.30
CA GLN A 141 17.32 6.22 1.54
C GLN A 141 17.17 4.90 2.31
N GLU A 142 16.25 4.83 3.27
CA GLU A 142 15.96 3.63 4.04
C GLU A 142 15.32 2.54 3.16
N ALA A 143 14.40 2.91 2.26
CA ALA A 143 13.78 1.98 1.33
C ALA A 143 14.78 1.41 0.30
N ASN A 144 15.78 2.20 -0.11
CA ASN A 144 16.82 1.74 -1.05
C ASN A 144 17.56 0.48 -0.58
N LEU A 145 17.68 0.28 0.73
CA LEU A 145 18.31 -0.91 1.31
C LEU A 145 17.55 -2.21 1.04
N PHE A 146 16.29 -2.12 0.62
CA PHE A 146 15.40 -3.27 0.43
C PHE A 146 15.12 -3.60 -1.04
N ILE A 147 15.65 -2.84 -2.01
CA ILE A 147 15.29 -2.97 -3.43
C ILE A 147 15.51 -4.40 -3.94
N ASP A 148 16.72 -4.94 -3.80
CA ASP A 148 17.06 -6.26 -4.36
C ASP A 148 16.20 -7.36 -3.72
N LEU A 149 16.07 -7.32 -2.38
CA LEU A 149 15.25 -8.29 -1.65
C LEU A 149 13.76 -8.22 -2.04
N ALA A 150 13.22 -7.01 -2.20
CA ALA A 150 11.81 -6.81 -2.56
C ALA A 150 11.56 -7.22 -4.03
N TYR A 151 12.49 -6.92 -4.92
CA TYR A 151 12.42 -7.34 -6.32
C TYR A 151 12.47 -8.87 -6.44
N ASP A 152 13.42 -9.53 -5.78
CA ASP A 152 13.53 -10.99 -5.78
C ASP A 152 12.27 -11.65 -5.21
N TRP A 153 11.68 -11.08 -4.15
CA TRP A 153 10.47 -11.64 -3.57
C TRP A 153 9.26 -11.45 -4.48
N SER A 154 9.09 -10.26 -5.06
CA SER A 154 7.92 -9.94 -5.88
C SER A 154 7.92 -10.64 -7.25
N THR A 155 9.07 -11.11 -7.72
CA THR A 155 9.23 -11.85 -8.99
C THR A 155 9.19 -13.37 -8.84
N GLN A 156 9.34 -13.91 -7.62
CA GLN A 156 9.22 -15.33 -7.37
C GLN A 156 7.76 -15.79 -7.54
N LEU A 157 7.54 -16.76 -8.43
CA LEU A 157 6.26 -17.47 -8.53
C LEU A 157 5.91 -18.07 -7.16
N PRO A 158 4.64 -18.00 -6.70
CA PRO A 158 4.23 -18.67 -5.48
C PRO A 158 4.64 -20.14 -5.58
N ARG A 159 5.44 -20.62 -4.61
CA ARG A 159 5.75 -22.05 -4.50
C ARG A 159 4.42 -22.78 -4.51
N ARG A 160 4.19 -23.65 -5.50
CA ARG A 160 3.03 -24.54 -5.54
C ARG A 160 2.95 -25.23 -4.18
N ALA A 161 1.88 -24.97 -3.43
CA ALA A 161 1.59 -25.77 -2.25
C ALA A 161 1.59 -27.23 -2.69
N HIS A 162 2.52 -28.03 -2.15
CA HIS A 162 2.40 -29.48 -2.27
C HIS A 162 1.16 -29.85 -1.46
N GLY A 163 0.18 -30.42 -2.17
CA GLY A 163 -1.06 -30.94 -1.57
C GLY A 163 -0.82 -32.12 -0.66
#